data_AF-A0A3N5RY21-F1
#
_entry.id   AF-A0A3N5RY21-F1
#
_cell.length_a   1.000
_cell.length_b   1.000
_cell.length_c   1.000
_cell.angle_alpha   90.00
_cell.angle_beta   90.00
_cell.angle_gamma   90.00
#
_symmetry.space_group_name_H-M   'P 1'
#
loop_
_entity.id
_entity.type
_entity.pdbx_description
1 polymer ?
#
loop_
_entity_poly.entity_id
_entity_poly.type
_entity_poly.pdbx_seq_one_letter_code
_entity_poly.pdbx_strand_id
1 'polypeptide(L)' 'MPSGSPSVSSARPELLAPAGDFEALRAAVANGADAVYFGLDDFNARHRAENFTLESLAETMRFLHTHGV' A
#
# COMPACT_ATOMS: atom_id res chain seq x y z
N MET A 1 35.31 27.12 12.09
CA MET A 1 33.82 26.98 12.02
C MET A 1 33.51 25.49 12.09
N PRO A 2 32.72 24.99 13.06
CA PRO A 2 32.30 23.59 13.03
C PRO A 2 31.24 23.40 11.93
N SER A 3 31.58 22.67 10.87
CA SER A 3 30.64 22.24 9.84
C SER A 3 29.87 21.01 10.33
N GLY A 4 28.82 21.23 11.11
CA GLY A 4 27.87 20.16 11.46
C GLY A 4 26.92 19.93 10.30
N SER A 5 27.17 18.90 9.48
CA SER A 5 26.16 18.38 8.56
C SER A 5 24.99 17.81 9.37
N PRO A 6 23.72 18.03 8.95
CA PRO A 6 22.60 17.44 9.65
C PRO A 6 22.67 15.91 9.54
N SER A 7 22.74 15.24 10.69
CA SER A 7 22.54 13.79 10.76
C SER A 7 21.08 13.52 10.42
N VAL A 8 20.82 13.03 9.21
CA VAL A 8 19.52 12.46 8.88
C VAL A 8 19.37 11.20 9.71
N SER A 9 18.47 11.22 10.69
CA SER A 9 18.06 10.02 11.43
C SER A 9 17.70 8.95 10.40
N SER A 10 18.38 7.79 10.46
CA SER A 10 18.13 6.66 9.56
C SER A 10 16.82 5.95 9.93
N ALA A 11 15.71 6.67 9.88
CA ALA A 11 14.39 6.05 9.95
C ALA A 11 14.31 5.03 8.81
N ARG A 12 13.90 3.79 9.13
CA ARG A 12 13.68 2.80 8.08
C ARG A 12 12.59 3.35 7.14
N PRO A 13 12.81 3.33 5.83
CA PRO A 13 11.79 3.77 4.88
C PRO A 13 10.60 2.80 4.93
N GLU A 14 9.38 3.35 4.82
CA GLU A 14 8.15 2.56 4.67
C GLU A 14 8.05 2.01 3.24
N LEU A 15 7.71 0.72 3.13
CA LEU A 15 7.51 0.04 1.86
C LEU A 15 6.06 0.17 1.39
N LEU A 16 5.84 1.06 0.43
CA LEU A 16 4.56 1.20 -0.26
C LEU A 16 4.52 0.34 -1.54
N ALA A 17 3.53 -0.55 -1.64
CA ALA A 17 3.37 -1.46 -2.79
C ALA A 17 2.10 -1.18 -3.63
N PRO A 18 2.17 -1.27 -4.98
CA PRO A 18 0.99 -1.25 -5.84
C PRO A 18 0.16 -2.52 -5.70
N ALA A 19 -1.14 -2.36 -5.49
CA ALA A 19 -2.11 -3.45 -5.59
C ALA A 19 -3.08 -3.16 -6.75
N GLY A 20 -2.87 -3.85 -7.87
CA GLY A 20 -3.74 -3.74 -9.05
C GLY A 20 -5.01 -4.60 -8.99
N ASP A 21 -4.96 -5.66 -8.18
CA ASP A 21 -6.01 -6.63 -7.93
C ASP A 21 -5.82 -7.23 -6.51
N PHE A 22 -6.72 -8.13 -6.11
CA PHE A 22 -6.68 -8.75 -4.79
C PHE A 22 -5.52 -9.75 -4.62
N GLU A 23 -5.00 -10.34 -5.69
CA GLU A 23 -3.84 -11.24 -5.64
C GLU A 23 -2.56 -10.44 -5.36
N ALA A 24 -2.36 -9.34 -6.08
CA ALA A 24 -1.27 -8.40 -5.87
C ALA A 24 -1.29 -7.80 -4.45
N LEU A 25 -2.48 -7.48 -3.94
CA LEU A 25 -2.64 -7.02 -2.54
C LEU A 25 -2.19 -8.08 -1.55
N ARG A 26 -2.63 -9.33 -1.70
CA ARG A 26 -2.19 -10.44 -0.84
C ARG A 26 -0.69 -10.67 -0.95
N ALA A 27 -0.13 -10.59 -2.14
CA ALA A 27 1.31 -10.72 -2.36
C ALA A 27 2.08 -9.59 -1.67
N ALA A 28 1.63 -8.34 -1.76
CA ALA A 28 2.27 -7.21 -1.09
C ALA A 28 2.31 -7.39 0.43
N VAL A 29 1.18 -7.79 1.02
CA VAL A 29 1.09 -8.08 2.46
C VAL A 29 2.01 -9.24 2.85
N ALA A 30 2.00 -10.34 2.09
CA ALA A 30 2.82 -11.51 2.37
C ALA A 30 4.34 -11.24 2.27
N ASN A 31 4.75 -10.27 1.45
CA ASN A 31 6.14 -9.87 1.28
C ASN A 31 6.58 -8.75 2.24
N GLY A 32 5.69 -8.29 3.14
CA GLY A 32 6.03 -7.32 4.18
C GLY A 32 6.04 -5.87 3.70
N ALA A 33 5.12 -5.50 2.81
CA ALA A 33 4.83 -4.09 2.57
C ALA A 33 4.24 -3.45 3.84
N ASP A 34 4.68 -2.23 4.16
CA ASP A 34 4.14 -1.43 5.27
C ASP A 34 2.85 -0.70 4.86
N ALA A 35 2.66 -0.46 3.55
CA ALA A 35 1.48 0.19 3.00
C ALA A 35 1.18 -0.31 1.58
N VAL A 36 -0.08 -0.19 1.16
CA VAL A 36 -0.50 -0.49 -0.22
C VAL A 36 -1.32 0.64 -0.83
N TYR A 37 -1.20 0.82 -2.15
CA TYR A 37 -2.09 1.70 -2.91
C TYR A 37 -2.83 0.93 -4.00
N PHE A 38 -4.12 1.17 -4.11
CA PHE A 38 -5.00 0.56 -5.11
C PHE A 38 -6.10 1.52 -5.55
N GLY A 39 -6.66 1.28 -6.73
CA GLY A 39 -7.75 2.07 -7.30
C GLY A 39 -9.10 1.40 -7.07
N LEU A 40 -10.13 2.20 -6.78
CA LEU A 40 -11.52 1.77 -6.85
C LEU A 40 -12.01 1.79 -8.30
N ASP A 41 -13.05 1.02 -8.60
CA ASP A 41 -13.54 0.82 -9.97
C ASP A 41 -13.87 2.14 -10.71
N ASP A 42 -14.60 3.05 -10.06
CA ASP A 42 -14.95 4.37 -10.61
C ASP A 42 -13.80 5.40 -10.57
N PHE A 43 -12.71 5.08 -9.87
CA PHE A 43 -11.58 6.00 -9.62
C PHE A 43 -10.24 5.42 -10.10
N ASN A 44 -10.25 4.46 -11.04
CA ASN A 44 -9.04 3.89 -11.62
C ASN A 44 -8.72 4.52 -12.99
N ALA A 45 -7.44 4.88 -13.22
CA ALA A 45 -6.95 5.30 -14.53
C ALA A 45 -7.04 4.20 -15.60
N ARG A 46 -7.22 2.93 -15.20
CA ARG A 46 -7.39 1.75 -16.05
C ARG A 46 -8.77 1.14 -15.79
N HIS A 47 -9.75 1.57 -16.58
CA HIS A 47 -11.16 1.16 -16.58
C HIS A 47 -11.44 -0.34 -16.92
N ARG A 48 -10.42 -1.21 -16.86
CA ARG A 48 -10.46 -2.62 -17.31
C ARG A 48 -9.69 -3.59 -16.41
N ALA A 49 -9.16 -3.15 -15.27
CA ALA A 49 -8.56 -4.05 -14.30
C ALA A 49 -9.66 -4.62 -13.37
N GLU A 50 -9.45 -5.81 -12.81
CA GLU A 50 -10.30 -6.34 -11.72
C GLU A 50 -10.10 -5.46 -10.48
N ASN A 51 -10.78 -4.31 -10.47
CA ASN A 51 -10.60 -3.28 -9.47
C ASN A 51 -11.28 -3.64 -8.16
N PHE A 52 -10.86 -2.94 -7.10
CA PHE A 52 -11.57 -2.97 -5.83
C PHE A 52 -12.92 -2.25 -5.99
N THR A 53 -13.98 -2.88 -5.51
CA THR A 53 -15.31 -2.26 -5.48
C THR A 53 -15.53 -1.61 -4.12
N LEU A 54 -16.43 -0.63 -4.06
CA LEU A 54 -16.78 0.01 -2.80
C LEU A 54 -17.39 -1.00 -1.81
N GLU A 55 -18.09 -2.02 -2.32
CA GLU A 55 -18.69 -3.09 -1.51
C GLU A 55 -17.64 -4.00 -0.86
N SER A 56 -16.57 -4.35 -1.59
CA SER A 56 -15.50 -5.20 -1.05
C SER A 56 -14.47 -4.43 -0.21
N LEU A 57 -14.43 -3.09 -0.34
CA LEU A 57 -13.48 -2.23 0.37
C LEU A 57 -13.47 -2.45 1.88
N ALA A 58 -14.64 -2.61 2.51
CA ALA A 58 -14.73 -2.82 3.95
C ALA A 58 -14.05 -4.13 4.38
N GLU A 59 -14.13 -5.17 3.55
CA GLU A 59 -13.45 -6.45 3.80
C GLU A 59 -11.95 -6.35 3.53
N THR A 60 -11.56 -5.70 2.44
CA THR A 60 -10.16 -5.42 2.13
C THR A 60 -9.47 -4.65 3.25
N MET A 61 -10.11 -3.61 3.79
CA MET A 61 -9.57 -2.82 4.90
C MET A 61 -9.43 -3.67 6.17
N ARG A 62 -10.40 -4.54 6.49
CA ARG A 62 -10.26 -5.48 7.60
C ARG A 62 -9.07 -6.42 7.40
N PHE A 63 -8.90 -6.94 6.19
CA PHE A 63 -7.78 -7.81 5.86
C PHE A 63 -6.44 -7.09 6.07
N LEU A 64 -6.26 -5.88 5.54
CA LEU A 64 -5.03 -5.09 5.66
C LEU A 64 -4.70 -4.79 7.13
N HIS A 65 -5.66 -4.24 7.89
CA HIS A 65 -5.46 -3.91 9.30
C HIS A 65 -5.11 -5.15 10.15
N THR A 66 -5.66 -6.32 9.82
CA THR A 66 -5.33 -7.57 10.53
C THR A 66 -3.87 -7.99 10.32
N HIS A 67 -3.26 -7.58 9.21
CA HIS A 67 -1.87 -7.90 8.87
C HIS A 67 -0.88 -6.76 9.19
N GLY A 68 -1.36 -5.65 9.75
CA GLY A 68 -0.52 -4.50 10.10
C GLY A 68 -0.10 -3.65 8.90
N VAL A 69 -0.91 -3.66 7.85
CA VAL A 69 -0.78 -2.84 6.62
C VAL A 69 -1.88 -1.79 6.57
#